data_AF-M6D2D3-F1
#
_entry.id   AF-M6D2D3-F1
#
_cell.length_a   1.000
_cell.length_b   1.000
_cell.length_c   1.000
_cell.angle_alpha   90.00
_cell.angle_beta   90.00
_cell.angle_gamma   90.00
#
_symmetry.space_group_name_H-M   'P 1'
#
loop_
_entity.id
_entity.type
_entity.pdbx_description
1 polymer ?
#
loop_
_entity_poly.entity_id
_entity_poly.type
_entity_poly.pdbx_seq_one_letter_code
_entity_poly.pdbx_strand_id
1 'polypeptide(L)'
;MLKRSLAPILILCFFAWGCPLNRGKNDDSKNLELLLGLYLINEANYYCGPEENVRTSGSAPDFSVSNSNLSQVLLTENNAYSDGGTAYLVGTVEFSGIGRNNPMGIVYAEQNHPFSSNPNRFIYPLWSNASGTLIQDSGKSESLGYRSATTAFPIGSTPGYYAPSAGYNNFNRNILGANFILPSAPNPSIITRKVTNNTVQTCEEYKFRAEQSGLLGSSSSGLNKVWQSRKKLNINLIFIPAAVTTPTVAGMATMIQTLKEIYSQNTVKIDVTVTASVAAAGNTYLTIDNIIDDYGDVNDSLGTLYRTNPSNVQDPNSLNIYITRDYLVSSSAPAGILGISSGIPGIPVTGTPKSGMVVFIENHRTASGCGAVGQDLICESDQVFLAKTIAHEAGHYLGLYHVVEKDVIKGQYSLDPLPETPECKDQNGNNIVGLGECLGEGFYDSGGLNLMFWAGNPKINQTQLTGEQGWVLRSHPLVY
;
A
#
# COMPACT_ATOMS: atom_id res chain seq x y z
N MET A 1 -12.43 -37.99 -0.58
CA MET A 1 -12.71 -38.72 -1.84
C MET A 1 -11.78 -38.32 -3.00
N LEU A 2 -10.54 -37.85 -2.73
CA LEU A 2 -9.58 -37.37 -3.75
C LEU A 2 -8.27 -38.18 -3.73
N LYS A 3 -8.34 -39.51 -3.84
CA LYS A 3 -7.13 -40.38 -3.98
C LYS A 3 -7.14 -41.29 -5.21
N ARG A 4 -8.13 -41.16 -6.10
CA ARG A 4 -8.28 -42.06 -7.28
C ARG A 4 -8.29 -41.36 -8.65
N SER A 5 -8.09 -40.05 -8.71
CA SER A 5 -8.27 -39.29 -9.98
C SER A 5 -6.98 -38.74 -10.60
N LEU A 6 -5.80 -39.04 -10.07
CA LEU A 6 -4.52 -38.59 -10.65
C LEU A 6 -4.04 -39.43 -11.85
N ALA A 7 -4.45 -40.70 -11.95
CA ALA A 7 -4.03 -41.57 -13.05
C ALA A 7 -4.64 -41.24 -14.43
N PRO A 8 -5.92 -40.84 -14.58
CA PRO A 8 -6.49 -40.58 -15.90
C PRO A 8 -6.08 -39.23 -16.52
N ILE A 9 -5.65 -38.24 -15.73
CA ILE A 9 -5.22 -36.93 -16.27
C ILE A 9 -3.86 -37.03 -16.96
N LEU A 10 -2.93 -37.85 -16.42
CA LEU A 10 -1.68 -38.15 -17.13
C LEU A 10 -1.94 -38.86 -18.46
N ILE A 11 -2.96 -39.72 -18.55
CA ILE A 11 -3.25 -40.53 -19.75
C ILE A 11 -3.94 -39.70 -20.85
N LEU A 12 -4.68 -38.64 -20.50
CA LEU A 12 -5.39 -37.81 -21.50
C LEU A 12 -4.46 -36.90 -22.33
N CYS A 13 -3.31 -36.48 -21.78
CA CYS A 13 -2.27 -35.80 -22.57
C CYS A 13 -1.61 -36.73 -23.59
N PHE A 14 -1.59 -38.05 -23.36
CA PHE A 14 -0.97 -39.02 -24.26
C PHE A 14 -1.79 -39.34 -25.52
N PHE A 15 -3.10 -39.07 -25.54
CA PHE A 15 -3.97 -39.45 -26.66
C PHE A 15 -4.53 -38.26 -27.48
N ALA A 16 -4.54 -37.04 -26.95
CA ALA A 16 -5.19 -35.90 -27.61
C ALA A 16 -4.26 -35.11 -28.55
N TRP A 17 -2.94 -35.09 -28.31
CA TRP A 17 -1.96 -34.45 -29.18
C TRP A 17 -0.97 -35.49 -29.66
N GLY A 18 -1.10 -35.89 -30.92
CA GLY A 18 -0.29 -36.91 -31.57
C GLY A 18 1.21 -36.58 -31.61
N CYS A 19 1.90 -36.71 -30.47
CA CYS A 19 3.35 -36.79 -30.42
C CYS A 19 3.75 -38.17 -30.95
N PRO A 20 4.61 -38.24 -31.97
CA PRO A 20 5.00 -39.51 -32.54
C PRO A 20 5.81 -40.29 -31.50
N LEU A 21 5.36 -41.53 -31.25
CA LEU A 21 6.15 -42.58 -30.62
C LEU A 21 7.39 -42.86 -31.49
N ASN A 22 8.39 -41.99 -31.41
CA ASN A 22 9.73 -42.35 -31.80
C ASN A 22 10.67 -42.05 -30.65
N ARG A 23 11.12 -43.13 -30.01
CA ARG A 23 12.13 -43.17 -28.97
C ARG A 23 13.43 -42.54 -29.49
N GLY A 24 13.54 -41.22 -29.37
CA GLY A 24 14.77 -40.48 -29.55
C GLY A 24 15.50 -40.39 -28.21
N LYS A 25 16.72 -40.90 -28.15
CA LYS A 25 17.65 -40.78 -27.01
C LYS A 25 18.20 -39.35 -26.88
N ASN A 26 17.34 -38.34 -26.72
CA ASN A 26 17.77 -36.98 -26.45
C ASN A 26 17.23 -36.54 -25.09
N ASP A 27 18.13 -36.14 -24.19
CA ASP A 27 17.77 -35.69 -22.85
C ASP A 27 16.92 -34.41 -22.88
N ASP A 28 16.99 -33.63 -23.96
CA ASP A 28 16.22 -32.41 -24.17
C ASP A 28 14.70 -32.65 -24.23
N SER A 29 14.24 -33.74 -24.85
CA SER A 29 12.79 -34.01 -24.94
C SER A 29 12.21 -34.46 -23.60
N LYS A 30 12.99 -35.21 -22.79
CA LYS A 30 12.61 -35.59 -21.43
C LYS A 30 12.58 -34.39 -20.49
N ASN A 31 13.52 -33.48 -20.63
CA ASN A 31 13.56 -32.24 -19.86
C ASN A 31 12.35 -31.35 -20.20
N LEU A 32 11.96 -31.27 -21.47
CA LEU A 32 10.77 -30.52 -21.89
C LEU A 32 9.48 -31.14 -21.37
N GLU A 33 9.34 -32.47 -21.44
CA GLU A 33 8.19 -33.20 -20.87
C GLU A 33 8.09 -33.02 -19.34
N LEU A 34 9.23 -33.08 -18.64
CA LEU A 34 9.28 -32.81 -17.20
C LEU A 34 8.88 -31.37 -16.89
N LEU A 35 9.39 -30.40 -17.66
CA LEU A 35 9.06 -28.98 -17.49
C LEU A 35 7.56 -28.73 -17.71
N LEU A 36 6.97 -29.32 -18.76
CA LEU A 36 5.54 -29.27 -19.05
C LEU A 36 4.71 -29.94 -17.95
N GLY A 37 5.14 -31.10 -17.47
CA GLY A 37 4.49 -31.79 -16.35
C GLY A 37 4.52 -30.98 -15.06
N LEU A 38 5.66 -30.39 -14.72
CA LEU A 38 5.80 -29.49 -13.57
C LEU A 38 4.95 -28.23 -13.73
N TYR A 39 4.92 -27.64 -14.92
CA TYR A 39 4.07 -26.49 -15.24
C TYR A 39 2.59 -26.82 -15.06
N LEU A 40 2.10 -27.95 -15.59
CA LEU A 40 0.70 -28.35 -15.45
C LEU A 40 0.32 -28.64 -13.99
N ILE A 41 1.20 -29.29 -13.22
CA ILE A 41 1.00 -29.48 -11.78
C ILE A 41 0.92 -28.14 -11.06
N ASN A 42 1.80 -27.19 -11.44
CA ASN A 42 1.76 -25.83 -10.91
C ASN A 42 0.42 -25.16 -11.24
N GLU A 43 -0.01 -25.14 -12.50
CA GLU A 43 -1.30 -24.57 -12.90
C GLU A 43 -2.48 -25.21 -12.17
N ALA A 44 -2.49 -26.52 -12.00
CA ALA A 44 -3.52 -27.21 -11.23
C ALA A 44 -3.53 -26.80 -9.74
N ASN A 45 -2.38 -26.55 -9.13
CA ASN A 45 -2.29 -26.08 -7.75
C ASN A 45 -2.86 -24.67 -7.58
N TYR A 46 -2.70 -23.82 -8.59
CA TYR A 46 -3.12 -22.41 -8.56
C TYR A 46 -4.51 -22.16 -9.18
N TYR A 47 -5.13 -23.19 -9.77
CA TYR A 47 -6.51 -23.11 -10.26
C TYR A 47 -7.52 -22.88 -9.12
N CYS A 48 -8.56 -22.11 -9.44
CA CYS A 48 -9.69 -21.79 -8.57
C CYS A 48 -11.00 -21.86 -9.37
N GLY A 49 -11.93 -22.69 -8.91
CA GLY A 49 -13.29 -22.70 -9.45
C GLY A 49 -14.06 -21.41 -9.11
N PRO A 50 -15.01 -20.95 -9.94
CA PRO A 50 -15.84 -19.78 -9.64
C PRO A 50 -16.55 -19.86 -8.29
N GLU A 51 -17.01 -21.05 -7.91
CA GLU A 51 -17.65 -21.34 -6.62
C GLU A 51 -16.73 -21.11 -5.41
N GLU A 52 -15.42 -21.27 -5.58
CA GLU A 52 -14.43 -21.02 -4.52
C GLU A 52 -14.11 -19.53 -4.32
N ASN A 53 -14.63 -18.67 -5.22
CA ASN A 53 -14.47 -17.23 -5.17
C ASN A 53 -15.73 -16.51 -4.67
N VAL A 54 -16.79 -17.24 -4.32
CA VAL A 54 -18.00 -16.64 -3.74
C VAL A 54 -17.71 -16.25 -2.29
N ARG A 55 -17.87 -14.96 -1.95
CA ARG A 55 -17.81 -14.49 -0.56
C ARG A 55 -19.13 -14.80 0.15
N THR A 56 -19.04 -15.50 1.28
CA THR A 56 -20.19 -15.94 2.08
C THR A 56 -20.32 -15.19 3.42
N SER A 57 -19.38 -14.29 3.73
CA SER A 57 -19.34 -13.48 4.95
C SER A 57 -18.62 -12.14 4.70
N GLY A 58 -18.67 -11.22 5.67
CA GLY A 58 -18.02 -9.90 5.61
C GLY A 58 -19.00 -8.74 5.47
N SER A 59 -19.77 -8.43 6.52
CA SER A 59 -20.70 -7.28 6.51
C SER A 59 -20.03 -5.96 6.93
N ALA A 60 -18.86 -6.04 7.57
CA ALA A 60 -18.05 -4.93 8.05
C ALA A 60 -16.57 -5.36 8.08
N PRO A 61 -15.60 -4.43 8.24
CA PRO A 61 -14.21 -4.77 8.50
C PRO A 61 -14.09 -5.72 9.70
N ASP A 62 -13.25 -6.75 9.57
CA ASP A 62 -12.96 -7.71 10.63
C ASP A 62 -11.45 -7.84 10.81
N PHE A 63 -10.96 -7.30 11.92
CA PHE A 63 -9.57 -7.36 12.30
C PHE A 63 -9.40 -7.31 13.81
N SER A 64 -8.29 -7.87 14.29
CA SER A 64 -7.92 -7.85 15.71
C SER A 64 -6.80 -6.85 15.97
N VAL A 65 -6.88 -6.16 17.10
CA VAL A 65 -5.83 -5.24 17.59
C VAL A 65 -5.26 -5.79 18.89
N SER A 66 -3.93 -5.89 18.98
CA SER A 66 -3.21 -6.32 20.17
C SER A 66 -1.96 -5.47 20.37
N ASN A 67 -1.46 -5.40 21.60
CA ASN A 67 -0.24 -4.64 21.90
C ASN A 67 0.93 -5.59 22.18
N SER A 68 2.15 -5.15 21.90
CA SER A 68 3.39 -5.82 22.32
C SER A 68 4.33 -4.81 22.95
N ASN A 69 5.18 -5.25 23.88
CA ASN A 69 6.17 -4.41 24.53
C ASN A 69 7.56 -4.84 24.08
N LEU A 70 8.29 -3.92 23.45
CA LEU A 70 9.64 -4.13 22.99
C LEU A 70 10.63 -3.49 23.97
N SER A 71 11.44 -4.31 24.62
CA SER A 71 12.49 -3.88 25.55
C SER A 71 13.85 -4.53 25.27
N GLN A 72 13.87 -5.64 24.53
CA GLN A 72 15.08 -6.38 24.25
C GLN A 72 15.87 -5.69 23.13
N VAL A 73 17.07 -5.20 23.46
CA VAL A 73 18.06 -4.77 22.47
C VAL A 73 18.78 -6.01 21.95
N LEU A 74 18.68 -6.26 20.64
CA LEU A 74 19.33 -7.37 19.94
C LEU A 74 20.75 -7.01 19.49
N LEU A 75 20.92 -5.79 18.99
CA LEU A 75 22.19 -5.27 18.49
C LEU A 75 22.28 -3.77 18.78
N THR A 76 23.49 -3.30 19.06
CA THR A 76 23.81 -1.89 19.23
C THR A 76 24.93 -1.53 18.27
N GLU A 77 24.73 -0.50 17.45
CA GLU A 77 25.74 -0.01 16.52
C GLU A 77 26.11 1.43 16.89
N ASN A 78 27.35 1.64 17.34
CA ASN A 78 27.87 2.97 17.67
C ASN A 78 28.35 3.69 16.41
N ASN A 79 28.16 5.01 16.35
CA ASN A 79 28.44 5.81 15.16
C ASN A 79 27.67 5.35 13.91
N ALA A 80 26.47 4.78 14.11
CA ALA A 80 25.60 4.31 13.03
C ALA A 80 25.06 5.46 12.15
N TYR A 81 25.05 6.68 12.70
CA TYR A 81 24.52 7.86 12.05
C TYR A 81 25.62 8.91 11.84
N SER A 82 25.40 9.83 10.90
CA SER A 82 26.37 10.85 10.47
C SER A 82 26.87 11.77 11.59
N ASP A 83 26.07 11.94 12.65
CA ASP A 83 26.39 12.72 13.84
C ASP A 83 27.08 11.92 14.95
N GLY A 84 27.46 10.66 14.69
CA GLY A 84 28.20 9.79 15.60
C GLY A 84 27.37 9.06 16.65
N GLY A 85 26.04 9.16 16.65
CA GLY A 85 25.26 8.44 17.66
C GLY A 85 24.92 6.99 17.32
N THR A 86 24.19 6.38 18.26
CA THR A 86 24.02 4.94 18.35
C THR A 86 22.64 4.50 17.82
N ALA A 87 22.63 3.45 17.00
CA ALA A 87 21.41 2.76 16.58
C ALA A 87 21.19 1.51 17.44
N TYR A 88 19.94 1.25 17.79
CA TYR A 88 19.52 0.08 18.57
C TYR A 88 18.59 -0.77 17.71
N LEU A 89 19.00 -1.99 17.39
CA LEU A 89 18.08 -2.99 16.86
C LEU A 89 17.33 -3.59 18.04
N VAL A 90 16.02 -3.38 18.09
CA VAL A 90 15.15 -3.83 19.17
C VAL A 90 14.24 -4.93 18.65
N GLY A 91 13.93 -5.87 19.55
CA GLY A 91 13.35 -7.20 19.29
C GLY A 91 12.13 -7.29 18.38
N THR A 92 11.67 -8.52 18.19
CA THR A 92 10.69 -8.86 17.15
C THR A 92 9.24 -8.76 17.64
N VAL A 93 8.39 -8.07 16.87
CA VAL A 93 6.93 -8.21 16.95
C VAL A 93 6.50 -9.36 16.05
N GLU A 94 6.09 -10.48 16.64
CA GLU A 94 5.68 -11.66 15.87
C GLU A 94 4.17 -11.69 15.56
N PHE A 95 3.86 -12.19 14.37
CA PHE A 95 2.52 -12.53 13.95
C PHE A 95 2.37 -14.04 13.82
N SER A 96 1.58 -14.63 14.70
CA SER A 96 1.25 -16.05 14.62
C SER A 96 0.10 -16.27 13.64
N GLY A 97 0.32 -17.06 12.58
CA GLY A 97 -0.77 -17.57 11.75
C GLY A 97 -1.28 -16.64 10.67
N ILE A 98 -0.44 -15.71 10.22
CA ILE A 98 -0.64 -14.98 8.98
C ILE A 98 -0.69 -15.98 7.80
N GLY A 99 -1.66 -15.80 6.89
CA GLY A 99 -1.99 -16.74 5.81
C GLY A 99 -3.38 -16.50 5.22
N ARG A 100 -3.96 -17.52 4.59
CA ARG A 100 -5.32 -17.47 3.98
C ARG A 100 -6.40 -16.85 4.89
N ASN A 101 -6.39 -17.19 6.18
CA ASN A 101 -7.39 -16.70 7.13
C ASN A 101 -7.01 -15.34 7.75
N ASN A 102 -5.74 -14.98 7.66
CA ASN A 102 -5.21 -13.74 8.22
C ASN A 102 -4.27 -13.08 7.18
N PRO A 103 -4.82 -12.44 6.15
CA PRO A 103 -4.07 -12.14 4.93
C PRO A 103 -3.14 -10.93 5.03
N MET A 104 -3.23 -10.16 6.12
CA MET A 104 -2.32 -9.07 6.38
C MET A 104 -2.14 -8.85 7.88
N GLY A 105 -0.88 -8.65 8.29
CA GLY A 105 -0.54 -8.08 9.58
C GLY A 105 0.03 -6.67 9.41
N ILE A 106 -0.38 -5.71 10.23
CA ILE A 106 0.20 -4.37 10.30
C ILE A 106 0.76 -4.19 11.71
N VAL A 107 1.98 -3.69 11.82
CA VAL A 107 2.56 -3.27 13.09
C VAL A 107 2.82 -1.78 13.05
N TYR A 108 2.49 -1.10 14.14
CA TYR A 108 2.79 0.30 14.40
C TYR A 108 3.69 0.37 15.64
N ALA A 109 4.77 1.12 15.55
CA ALA A 109 5.62 1.46 16.67
C ALA A 109 5.73 2.99 16.79
N GLU A 110 5.83 3.44 18.04
CA GLU A 110 6.04 4.84 18.38
C GLU A 110 7.04 4.91 19.52
N GLN A 111 8.11 5.68 19.35
CA GLN A 111 9.09 5.93 20.41
C GLN A 111 9.20 7.43 20.66
N ASN A 112 8.94 7.83 21.90
CA ASN A 112 9.31 9.18 22.33
C ASN A 112 10.83 9.25 22.57
N HIS A 113 11.49 10.18 21.89
CA HIS A 113 12.93 10.39 22.02
C HIS A 113 13.32 11.84 21.68
N PRO A 114 14.48 12.33 22.18
CA PRO A 114 14.87 13.73 22.06
C PRO A 114 15.32 14.14 20.64
N PHE A 115 15.49 13.19 19.73
CA PHE A 115 16.03 13.43 18.38
C PHE A 115 14.99 13.76 17.30
N SER A 116 13.77 14.14 17.65
CA SER A 116 12.67 14.35 16.68
C SER A 116 12.96 15.34 15.56
N SER A 117 13.82 16.33 15.81
CA SER A 117 14.21 17.34 14.81
C SER A 117 15.45 16.96 14.00
N ASN A 118 16.05 15.80 14.28
CA ASN A 118 17.27 15.36 13.61
C ASN A 118 16.91 14.37 12.49
N PRO A 119 16.97 14.79 11.21
CA PRO A 119 16.57 13.94 10.11
C PRO A 119 17.49 12.72 9.93
N ASN A 120 18.68 12.73 10.54
CA ASN A 120 19.58 11.59 10.55
C ASN A 120 19.20 10.55 11.62
N ARG A 121 18.23 10.82 12.51
CA ARG A 121 17.83 9.92 13.60
C ARG A 121 16.39 9.49 13.38
N PHE A 122 16.22 8.22 13.00
CA PHE A 122 14.93 7.71 12.59
C PHE A 122 14.65 6.33 13.17
N ILE A 123 13.36 6.01 13.25
CA ILE A 123 12.82 4.69 13.47
C ILE A 123 12.67 4.01 12.11
N TYR A 124 13.14 2.78 12.00
CA TYR A 124 13.01 2.01 10.78
C TYR A 124 12.56 0.58 11.06
N PRO A 125 11.41 0.13 10.51
CA PRO A 125 10.99 -1.26 10.64
C PRO A 125 11.85 -2.15 9.74
N LEU A 126 12.30 -3.28 10.28
CA LEU A 126 12.99 -4.34 9.54
C LEU A 126 12.22 -5.63 9.63
N TRP A 127 11.98 -6.27 8.50
CA TRP A 127 11.27 -7.54 8.49
C TRP A 127 12.19 -8.67 8.96
N SER A 128 11.59 -9.70 9.54
CA SER A 128 12.27 -10.93 9.91
C SER A 128 11.43 -12.13 9.52
N ASN A 129 12.10 -13.15 8.98
CA ASN A 129 11.45 -14.41 8.62
C ASN A 129 11.29 -15.31 9.86
N ALA A 130 10.67 -16.48 9.66
CA ALA A 130 10.46 -17.48 10.71
C ALA A 130 11.76 -18.03 11.32
N SER A 131 12.91 -17.86 10.66
CA SER A 131 14.23 -18.25 11.17
C SER A 131 14.93 -17.12 11.93
N GLY A 132 14.28 -15.95 12.08
CA GLY A 132 14.85 -14.77 12.73
C GLY A 132 15.85 -14.00 11.86
N THR A 133 16.03 -14.39 10.59
CA THR A 133 16.89 -13.66 9.66
C THR A 133 16.22 -12.35 9.26
N LEU A 134 16.95 -11.25 9.39
CA LEU A 134 16.51 -9.95 8.91
C LEU A 134 16.40 -9.98 7.39
N ILE A 135 15.25 -9.54 6.91
CA ILE A 135 14.98 -9.31 5.50
C ILE A 135 15.11 -7.81 5.32
N GLN A 136 16.25 -7.39 4.80
CA GLN A 136 16.45 -6.03 4.35
C GLN A 136 16.24 -6.03 2.84
N ASP A 137 15.05 -5.63 2.42
CA ASP A 137 14.77 -5.45 0.99
C ASP A 137 14.74 -3.95 0.70
N SER A 138 15.76 -3.50 -0.03
CA SER A 138 15.92 -2.11 -0.44
C SER A 138 14.69 -1.67 -1.21
N GLY A 139 13.83 -0.87 -0.56
CA GLY A 139 12.63 -0.29 -1.16
C GLY A 139 11.27 -0.89 -0.74
N LYS A 140 11.20 -1.80 0.26
CA LYS A 140 9.94 -2.52 0.59
C LYS A 140 9.41 -2.34 2.02
N SER A 141 10.15 -1.62 2.86
CA SER A 141 9.67 -1.18 4.18
C SER A 141 9.15 0.25 4.09
N GLU A 142 8.18 0.62 4.93
CA GLU A 142 7.70 2.01 5.00
C GLU A 142 8.91 2.96 5.11
N SER A 143 8.76 4.14 4.53
CA SER A 143 9.69 5.25 4.73
C SER A 143 10.01 5.42 6.21
N LEU A 144 11.28 5.77 6.48
CA LEU A 144 11.75 6.07 7.82
C LEU A 144 10.82 7.07 8.53
N GLY A 145 10.50 6.79 9.78
CA GLY A 145 9.75 7.68 10.65
C GLY A 145 10.68 8.39 11.62
N TYR A 146 10.38 9.63 12.00
CA TYR A 146 11.19 10.30 13.01
C TYR A 146 10.83 9.86 14.41
N ARG A 147 9.56 9.52 14.70
CA ARG A 147 9.15 8.95 15.98
C ARG A 147 8.07 7.89 15.88
N SER A 148 7.42 7.73 14.73
CA SER A 148 6.46 6.64 14.52
C SER A 148 6.65 5.99 13.15
N ALA A 149 6.48 4.67 13.11
CA ALA A 149 6.56 3.90 11.89
C ALA A 149 5.51 2.78 11.90
N THR A 150 4.95 2.50 10.74
CA THR A 150 4.15 1.34 10.42
C THR A 150 4.90 0.43 9.45
N THR A 151 4.55 -0.85 9.46
CA THR A 151 4.86 -1.72 8.34
C THR A 151 3.82 -2.81 8.27
N ALA A 152 3.62 -3.35 7.07
CA ALA A 152 2.69 -4.45 6.88
C ALA A 152 3.31 -5.66 6.19
N PHE A 153 2.65 -6.79 6.43
CA PHE A 153 2.95 -8.10 5.89
C PHE A 153 1.70 -8.61 5.17
N PRO A 154 1.39 -8.14 3.94
CA PRO A 154 0.37 -8.82 3.15
C PRO A 154 0.82 -10.23 2.77
N ILE A 155 -0.06 -11.07 2.22
CA ILE A 155 0.25 -12.50 2.00
C ILE A 155 -0.26 -13.01 0.68
N GLY A 156 0.68 -13.37 -0.20
CA GLY A 156 0.41 -14.00 -1.49
C GLY A 156 1.61 -14.72 -2.09
N SER A 157 1.39 -15.26 -3.29
CA SER A 157 2.31 -16.23 -3.87
C SER A 157 3.46 -15.60 -4.67
N THR A 158 3.47 -14.28 -4.83
CA THR A 158 4.52 -13.57 -5.56
C THR A 158 5.78 -13.42 -4.70
N PRO A 159 6.92 -14.04 -5.05
CA PRO A 159 8.12 -14.03 -4.20
C PRO A 159 8.81 -12.66 -4.10
N GLY A 160 8.48 -11.73 -5.00
CA GLY A 160 9.13 -10.42 -5.14
C GLY A 160 8.73 -9.43 -4.05
N TYR A 161 7.44 -9.31 -3.74
CA TYR A 161 6.97 -8.39 -2.70
C TYR A 161 7.24 -8.94 -1.28
N TYR A 162 7.24 -10.26 -1.13
CA TYR A 162 7.29 -10.92 0.18
C TYR A 162 8.62 -11.58 0.41
N ALA A 163 9.47 -10.89 1.17
CA ALA A 163 10.54 -11.53 1.91
C ALA A 163 11.27 -12.63 1.11
N PRO A 164 11.89 -12.27 -0.04
CA PRO A 164 12.61 -13.24 -0.84
C PRO A 164 13.62 -13.94 0.08
N SER A 165 13.54 -15.28 0.20
CA SER A 165 14.26 -16.18 1.14
C SER A 165 13.55 -16.58 2.45
N ALA A 166 12.32 -16.15 2.75
CA ALA A 166 11.63 -16.53 4.00
C ALA A 166 11.07 -17.97 4.03
N GLY A 167 11.15 -18.75 2.95
CA GLY A 167 10.50 -20.06 2.85
C GLY A 167 8.97 -19.98 2.88
N TYR A 168 8.43 -18.83 2.46
CA TYR A 168 7.02 -18.48 2.60
C TYR A 168 6.11 -19.45 1.84
N ASN A 169 5.05 -19.90 2.51
CA ASN A 169 4.09 -20.81 1.93
C ASN A 169 2.67 -20.33 2.24
N ASN A 170 1.91 -19.95 1.21
CA ASN A 170 0.51 -19.51 1.33
C ASN A 170 -0.44 -20.57 1.88
N PHE A 171 -0.01 -21.83 1.90
CA PHE A 171 -0.78 -22.97 2.34
C PHE A 171 -0.53 -23.31 3.83
N ASN A 172 0.47 -22.71 4.48
CA ASN A 172 0.85 -22.98 5.88
C ASN A 172 0.83 -21.71 6.75
N ARG A 173 0.93 -21.89 8.09
CA ARG A 173 1.11 -20.77 9.02
C ARG A 173 2.52 -20.22 8.86
N ASN A 174 2.62 -18.93 8.59
CA ASN A 174 3.89 -18.24 8.56
C ASN A 174 4.13 -17.53 9.90
N ILE A 175 5.38 -17.54 10.35
CA ILE A 175 5.85 -16.70 11.45
C ILE A 175 6.63 -15.57 10.78
N LEU A 176 6.04 -14.39 10.77
CA LEU A 176 6.72 -13.17 10.39
C LEU A 176 6.84 -12.28 11.61
N GLY A 177 7.87 -11.44 11.61
CA GLY A 177 7.91 -10.35 12.55
C GLY A 177 8.64 -9.12 12.06
N ALA A 178 8.45 -8.03 12.79
CA ALA A 178 9.17 -6.79 12.59
C ALA A 178 10.10 -6.52 13.76
N ASN A 179 11.36 -6.25 13.46
CA ASN A 179 12.30 -5.59 14.35
C ASN A 179 12.29 -4.09 14.05
N PHE A 180 12.84 -3.29 14.96
CA PHE A 180 12.94 -1.85 14.76
C PHE A 180 14.36 -1.38 15.01
N ILE A 181 14.93 -0.64 14.07
CA ILE A 181 16.07 0.24 14.34
C ILE A 181 15.52 1.48 15.01
N LEU A 182 16.11 1.85 16.14
CA LEU A 182 15.69 2.99 16.93
C LEU A 182 16.88 3.88 17.28
N PRO A 183 16.68 5.21 17.35
CA PRO A 183 17.74 6.16 17.69
C PRO A 183 18.01 6.27 19.19
N SER A 184 17.22 5.58 20.02
CA SER A 184 17.33 5.59 21.48
C SER A 184 17.02 4.21 22.05
N ALA A 185 17.65 3.88 23.17
CA ALA A 185 17.38 2.63 23.87
C ALA A 185 15.90 2.55 24.30
N PRO A 186 15.26 1.36 24.29
CA PRO A 186 13.86 1.17 24.66
C PRO A 186 13.69 1.17 26.19
N ASN A 187 13.98 2.29 26.84
CA ASN A 187 13.77 2.50 28.28
C ASN A 187 12.97 3.80 28.54
N PRO A 188 11.66 3.72 28.86
CA PRO A 188 10.86 2.52 29.06
C PRO A 188 10.62 1.71 27.77
N SER A 189 10.06 0.50 27.90
CA SER A 189 9.75 -0.37 26.76
C SER A 189 8.83 0.32 25.76
N ILE A 190 9.06 0.08 24.48
CA ILE A 190 8.26 0.64 23.39
C ILE A 190 7.00 -0.20 23.23
N ILE A 191 5.86 0.47 23.25
CA ILE A 191 4.57 -0.16 23.00
C ILE A 191 4.34 -0.18 21.50
N THR A 192 4.16 -1.36 20.94
CA THR A 192 3.74 -1.54 19.54
C THR A 192 2.28 -1.97 19.48
N ARG A 193 1.57 -1.53 18.44
CA ARG A 193 0.22 -1.99 18.12
C ARG A 193 0.27 -2.91 16.93
N LYS A 194 -0.39 -4.05 17.04
CA LYS A 194 -0.45 -5.12 16.04
C LYS A 194 -1.89 -5.28 15.57
N VAL A 195 -2.12 -5.06 14.29
CA VAL A 195 -3.41 -5.28 13.62
C VAL A 195 -3.30 -6.53 12.75
N THR A 196 -4.24 -7.46 12.88
CA THR A 196 -4.32 -8.64 12.01
C THR A 196 -5.67 -8.64 11.31
N ASN A 197 -5.68 -8.62 9.98
CA ASN A 197 -6.88 -8.80 9.19
C ASN A 197 -7.41 -10.22 9.42
N ASN A 198 -8.69 -10.39 9.79
CA ASN A 198 -9.32 -11.69 9.98
C ASN A 198 -10.23 -12.06 8.79
N THR A 199 -10.33 -11.19 7.79
CA THR A 199 -11.14 -11.42 6.60
C THR A 199 -10.49 -12.50 5.74
N VAL A 200 -11.11 -13.67 5.70
CA VAL A 200 -10.62 -14.82 4.94
C VAL A 200 -10.50 -14.49 3.44
N GLN A 201 -9.37 -14.90 2.86
CA GLN A 201 -9.14 -14.82 1.41
C GLN A 201 -9.94 -15.88 0.66
N THR A 202 -10.51 -15.49 -0.48
CA THR A 202 -11.05 -16.41 -1.48
C THR A 202 -9.93 -17.17 -2.18
N CYS A 203 -10.28 -18.21 -2.96
CA CYS A 203 -9.29 -19.00 -3.68
C CYS A 203 -8.37 -18.15 -4.56
N GLU A 204 -8.95 -17.28 -5.38
CA GLU A 204 -8.19 -16.40 -6.27
C GLU A 204 -7.26 -15.44 -5.53
N GLU A 205 -7.56 -15.07 -4.27
CA GLU A 205 -6.76 -14.14 -3.48
C GLU A 205 -5.53 -14.81 -2.85
N TYR A 206 -5.68 -15.97 -2.18
CA TYR A 206 -4.53 -16.63 -1.53
C TYR A 206 -3.65 -17.39 -2.54
N LYS A 207 -4.18 -17.71 -3.73
CA LYS A 207 -3.44 -18.27 -4.87
C LYS A 207 -3.08 -17.23 -5.93
N PHE A 208 -3.25 -15.94 -5.66
CA PHE A 208 -2.91 -14.90 -6.63
C PHE A 208 -1.42 -14.97 -7.01
N ARG A 209 -1.14 -14.97 -8.32
CA ARG A 209 0.21 -14.90 -8.92
C ARG A 209 0.25 -13.69 -9.83
N ALA A 210 1.27 -12.85 -9.64
CA ALA A 210 1.58 -11.77 -10.57
C ALA A 210 1.98 -12.32 -11.95
N GLU A 211 1.56 -11.62 -13.00
CA GLU A 211 2.09 -11.80 -14.34
C GLU A 211 3.60 -11.43 -14.34
N GLN A 212 4.43 -12.28 -14.94
CA GLN A 212 5.85 -11.94 -15.12
C GLN A 212 5.96 -10.86 -16.21
N SER A 213 6.24 -9.62 -15.79
CA SER A 213 6.38 -8.50 -16.72
C SER A 213 7.81 -8.40 -17.23
N GLY A 214 8.74 -7.72 -16.54
CA GLY A 214 10.17 -7.71 -16.92
C GLY A 214 10.42 -7.48 -18.43
N LEU A 215 11.34 -8.24 -19.04
CA LEU A 215 11.66 -8.13 -20.48
C LEU A 215 10.44 -8.36 -21.41
N LEU A 216 9.39 -9.04 -20.94
CA LEU A 216 8.19 -9.36 -21.71
C LEU A 216 7.00 -8.46 -21.35
N GLY A 217 7.18 -7.52 -20.42
CA GLY A 217 6.14 -6.62 -19.93
C GLY A 217 5.87 -5.47 -20.89
N SER A 218 4.79 -4.73 -20.62
CA SER A 218 4.39 -3.54 -21.36
C SER A 218 3.64 -2.57 -20.44
N SER A 219 3.16 -1.46 -21.00
CA SER A 219 2.26 -0.53 -20.31
C SER A 219 0.93 -1.15 -19.85
N SER A 220 0.58 -2.36 -20.32
CA SER A 220 -0.66 -3.06 -19.96
C SER A 220 -0.47 -4.26 -19.02
N SER A 221 0.75 -4.50 -18.54
CA SER A 221 1.06 -5.53 -17.54
C SER A 221 0.09 -5.49 -16.36
N GLY A 222 -0.51 -6.64 -16.02
CA GLY A 222 -1.46 -6.77 -14.90
C GLY A 222 -2.81 -6.04 -15.07
N LEU A 223 -3.02 -5.26 -16.12
CA LEU A 223 -4.26 -4.48 -16.31
C LEU A 223 -5.45 -5.32 -16.81
N ASN A 224 -5.20 -6.55 -17.25
CA ASN A 224 -6.25 -7.46 -17.73
C ASN A 224 -6.88 -8.30 -16.61
N LYS A 225 -6.38 -8.20 -15.37
CA LYS A 225 -6.92 -8.97 -14.24
C LYS A 225 -8.39 -8.62 -13.99
N VAL A 226 -9.20 -9.66 -13.88
CA VAL A 226 -10.58 -9.57 -13.38
C VAL A 226 -10.68 -10.36 -12.07
N TRP A 227 -10.92 -9.67 -10.96
CA TRP A 227 -11.32 -10.31 -9.71
C TRP A 227 -12.78 -10.78 -9.80
N GLN A 228 -13.05 -12.03 -9.41
CA GLN A 228 -14.39 -12.60 -9.41
C GLN A 228 -15.18 -12.15 -8.18
N SER A 229 -14.49 -12.06 -7.05
CA SER A 229 -15.02 -11.62 -5.77
C SER A 229 -14.94 -10.10 -5.60
N ARG A 230 -15.99 -9.53 -5.01
CA ARG A 230 -16.09 -8.09 -4.72
C ARG A 230 -15.92 -7.84 -3.24
N LYS A 231 -15.15 -6.81 -2.89
CA LYS A 231 -14.97 -6.34 -1.52
C LYS A 231 -15.58 -4.96 -1.32
N LYS A 232 -15.65 -4.49 -0.09
CA LYS A 232 -16.11 -3.15 0.28
C LYS A 232 -15.02 -2.38 1.02
N LEU A 233 -15.06 -1.06 0.89
CA LEU A 233 -14.28 -0.12 1.67
C LEU A 233 -15.19 1.03 2.11
N ASN A 234 -15.18 1.34 3.41
CA ASN A 234 -15.83 2.53 3.93
C ASN A 234 -14.83 3.68 3.98
N ILE A 235 -15.26 4.86 3.56
CA ILE A 235 -14.50 6.11 3.62
C ILE A 235 -15.30 7.10 4.44
N ASN A 236 -14.63 7.74 5.40
CA ASN A 236 -15.16 8.83 6.18
C ASN A 236 -14.42 10.12 5.79
N LEU A 237 -15.11 11.01 5.06
CA LEU A 237 -14.60 12.33 4.74
C LEU A 237 -14.78 13.24 5.97
N ILE A 238 -13.69 13.73 6.52
CA ILE A 238 -13.66 14.59 7.69
C ILE A 238 -13.28 16.00 7.23
N PHE A 239 -14.26 16.89 7.16
CA PHE A 239 -14.01 18.27 6.77
C PHE A 239 -13.51 19.08 7.97
N ILE A 240 -12.40 19.78 7.79
CA ILE A 240 -12.01 20.85 8.70
C ILE A 240 -13.01 22.01 8.52
N PRO A 241 -13.49 22.65 9.60
CA PRO A 241 -14.43 23.77 9.50
C PRO A 241 -13.91 24.84 8.53
N ALA A 242 -14.81 25.32 7.66
CA ALA A 242 -14.53 26.31 6.62
C ALA A 242 -13.54 25.87 5.51
N ALA A 243 -13.10 24.60 5.44
CA ALA A 243 -12.35 24.11 4.29
C ALA A 243 -13.16 24.28 2.98
N VAL A 244 -14.47 24.04 3.07
CA VAL A 244 -15.46 24.24 2.00
C VAL A 244 -16.76 24.81 2.57
N THR A 245 -17.65 25.31 1.71
CA THR A 245 -18.95 25.86 2.12
C THR A 245 -20.00 24.78 2.36
N THR A 246 -19.95 23.67 1.63
CA THR A 246 -20.90 22.56 1.69
C THR A 246 -20.18 21.25 2.03
N PRO A 247 -19.75 21.03 3.29
CA PRO A 247 -18.95 19.87 3.71
C PRO A 247 -19.79 18.59 3.81
N THR A 248 -20.30 18.12 2.68
CA THR A 248 -21.23 16.99 2.61
C THR A 248 -20.90 16.09 1.42
N VAL A 249 -21.42 14.86 1.44
CA VAL A 249 -21.38 13.93 0.30
C VAL A 249 -21.97 14.56 -0.97
N ALA A 250 -23.04 15.34 -0.85
CA ALA A 250 -23.68 16.01 -1.99
C ALA A 250 -22.78 17.09 -2.61
N GLY A 251 -22.05 17.85 -1.78
CA GLY A 251 -21.09 18.85 -2.25
C GLY A 251 -19.90 18.26 -3.00
N MET A 252 -19.61 16.98 -2.79
CA MET A 252 -18.49 16.24 -3.40
C MET A 252 -18.95 15.10 -4.32
N ALA A 253 -20.14 15.20 -4.92
CA ALA A 253 -20.76 14.09 -5.64
C ALA A 253 -19.91 13.58 -6.81
N THR A 254 -19.33 14.48 -7.63
CA THR A 254 -18.45 14.10 -8.75
C THR A 254 -17.20 13.43 -8.23
N MET A 255 -16.54 14.01 -7.23
CA MET A 255 -15.35 13.43 -6.61
C MET A 255 -15.61 12.00 -6.12
N ILE A 256 -16.72 11.79 -5.40
CA ILE A 256 -17.11 10.50 -4.84
C ILE A 256 -17.44 9.49 -5.94
N GLN A 257 -18.09 9.93 -7.02
CA GLN A 257 -18.41 9.05 -8.13
C GLN A 257 -17.15 8.57 -8.86
N THR A 258 -16.21 9.48 -9.16
CA THR A 258 -14.91 9.12 -9.75
C THR A 258 -14.11 8.19 -8.84
N LEU A 259 -14.11 8.43 -7.53
CA LEU A 259 -13.44 7.56 -6.56
C LEU A 259 -14.01 6.13 -6.58
N LYS A 260 -15.33 6.00 -6.66
CA LYS A 260 -16.00 4.69 -6.81
C LYS A 260 -15.61 4.00 -8.11
N GLU A 261 -15.50 4.73 -9.21
CA GLU A 261 -15.11 4.19 -10.51
C GLU A 261 -13.68 3.65 -10.49
N ILE A 262 -12.74 4.38 -9.91
CA ILE A 262 -11.32 3.96 -9.78
C ILE A 262 -11.22 2.62 -9.04
N TYR A 263 -11.89 2.47 -7.89
CA TYR A 263 -11.77 1.25 -7.08
C TYR A 263 -12.66 0.08 -7.56
N SER A 264 -13.74 0.36 -8.29
CA SER A 264 -14.66 -0.69 -8.77
C SER A 264 -14.21 -1.38 -10.06
N GLN A 265 -13.13 -0.90 -10.69
CA GLN A 265 -12.52 -1.49 -11.88
C GLN A 265 -12.18 -2.97 -11.70
N ASN A 266 -12.07 -3.72 -12.80
CA ASN A 266 -11.90 -5.17 -12.77
C ASN A 266 -10.63 -5.64 -12.03
N THR A 267 -9.56 -4.84 -12.11
CA THR A 267 -8.26 -5.13 -11.49
C THR A 267 -8.27 -4.92 -9.97
N VAL A 268 -9.32 -4.31 -9.41
CA VAL A 268 -9.43 -4.00 -7.97
C VAL A 268 -10.71 -4.57 -7.33
N LYS A 269 -11.88 -4.34 -7.94
CA LYS A 269 -13.21 -4.83 -7.50
C LYS A 269 -13.53 -4.51 -6.03
N ILE A 270 -13.30 -3.27 -5.61
CA ILE A 270 -13.70 -2.75 -4.30
C ILE A 270 -14.84 -1.75 -4.50
N ASP A 271 -15.95 -1.98 -3.82
CA ASP A 271 -17.06 -1.03 -3.73
C ASP A 271 -16.82 -0.03 -2.60
N VAL A 272 -16.83 1.25 -2.93
CA VAL A 272 -16.60 2.32 -1.96
C VAL A 272 -17.93 2.88 -1.45
N THR A 273 -18.08 2.94 -0.13
CA THR A 273 -19.15 3.68 0.56
C THR A 273 -18.55 4.89 1.25
N VAL A 274 -19.19 6.06 1.10
CA VAL A 274 -18.65 7.33 1.62
C VAL A 274 -19.64 7.96 2.60
N THR A 275 -19.13 8.33 3.77
CA THR A 275 -19.79 9.20 4.75
C THR A 275 -19.02 10.53 4.85
N ALA A 276 -19.66 11.54 5.42
CA ALA A 276 -19.04 12.84 5.67
C ALA A 276 -19.33 13.30 7.10
N SER A 277 -18.31 13.89 7.74
CA SER A 277 -18.35 14.48 9.06
C SER A 277 -17.59 15.82 9.05
N VAL A 278 -17.85 16.67 10.05
CA VAL A 278 -17.12 17.93 10.25
C VAL A 278 -16.44 17.87 11.60
N ALA A 279 -15.13 18.07 11.64
CA ALA A 279 -14.38 18.09 12.90
C ALA A 279 -14.65 19.40 13.67
N ALA A 280 -14.78 19.41 15.00
CA ALA A 280 -14.76 20.66 15.77
C ALA A 280 -13.33 21.10 16.10
N ALA A 281 -12.49 21.13 15.07
CA ALA A 281 -11.06 21.43 15.20
C ALA A 281 -10.74 22.94 15.24
N GLY A 282 -11.75 23.80 15.10
CA GLY A 282 -11.56 25.24 14.90
C GLY A 282 -10.85 25.56 13.58
N ASN A 283 -10.50 26.83 13.38
CA ASN A 283 -9.77 27.28 12.19
C ASN A 283 -8.27 26.86 12.22
N THR A 284 -7.78 26.30 13.32
CA THR A 284 -6.34 26.08 13.52
C THR A 284 -5.75 25.02 12.60
N TYR A 285 -6.55 24.04 12.15
CA TYR A 285 -6.13 23.04 11.15
C TYR A 285 -6.53 23.38 9.73
N LEU A 286 -7.06 24.59 9.47
CA LEU A 286 -7.48 25.01 8.14
C LEU A 286 -6.27 25.18 7.22
N THR A 287 -5.16 25.65 7.78
CA THR A 287 -3.84 25.61 7.16
C THR A 287 -2.95 24.80 8.09
N ILE A 288 -2.40 23.69 7.61
CA ILE A 288 -1.54 22.83 8.43
C ILE A 288 -0.15 23.45 8.52
N ASP A 289 0.30 23.76 9.73
CA ASP A 289 1.58 24.44 9.94
C ASP A 289 2.78 23.52 9.69
N ASN A 290 2.61 22.23 9.97
CA ASN A 290 3.67 21.24 9.79
C ASN A 290 3.11 19.90 9.31
N ILE A 291 3.46 19.54 8.07
CA ILE A 291 3.02 18.31 7.43
C ILE A 291 4.03 17.15 7.56
N ILE A 292 5.20 17.40 8.14
CA ILE A 292 6.27 16.41 8.33
C ILE A 292 6.33 15.84 9.76
N ASP A 293 5.55 16.39 10.69
CA ASP A 293 5.45 15.90 12.07
C ASP A 293 4.66 14.58 12.13
N ASP A 294 5.38 13.49 12.35
CA ASP A 294 4.85 12.13 12.53
C ASP A 294 4.61 11.76 13.99
N TYR A 295 4.79 12.70 14.92
CA TYR A 295 4.55 12.49 16.35
C TYR A 295 3.27 13.17 16.81
N GLY A 296 2.94 14.34 16.29
CA GLY A 296 1.76 15.07 16.74
C GLY A 296 1.91 15.69 18.12
N ASP A 297 3.09 16.28 18.38
CA ASP A 297 3.23 17.26 19.46
C ASP A 297 3.72 18.64 19.01
N VAL A 298 3.74 18.88 17.70
CA VAL A 298 3.72 20.24 17.15
C VAL A 298 2.26 20.67 17.01
N ASN A 299 1.87 21.80 17.61
CA ASN A 299 0.52 22.34 17.43
C ASN A 299 0.21 22.54 15.94
N ASP A 300 -1.04 22.28 15.56
CA ASP A 300 -1.55 22.50 14.21
C ASP A 300 -0.81 21.71 13.11
N SER A 301 -0.07 20.68 13.53
CA SER A 301 0.59 19.73 12.66
C SER A 301 -0.36 18.63 12.20
N LEU A 302 0.06 17.93 11.16
CA LEU A 302 -0.67 16.78 10.64
C LEU A 302 -0.74 15.63 11.65
N GLY A 303 0.38 15.30 12.31
CA GLY A 303 0.41 14.32 13.38
C GLY A 303 -0.54 14.66 14.53
N THR A 304 -0.63 15.94 14.90
CA THR A 304 -1.51 16.40 15.98
C THR A 304 -2.97 16.32 15.58
N LEU A 305 -3.31 16.65 14.33
CA LEU A 305 -4.66 16.49 13.79
C LEU A 305 -5.16 15.05 13.91
N TYR A 306 -4.34 14.08 13.48
CA TYR A 306 -4.71 12.67 13.53
C TYR A 306 -4.77 12.12 14.95
N ARG A 307 -3.79 12.47 15.79
CA ARG A 307 -3.70 12.01 17.18
C ARG A 307 -4.83 12.57 18.04
N THR A 308 -5.08 13.87 17.95
CA THR A 308 -6.11 14.53 18.77
C THR A 308 -7.51 14.12 18.33
N ASN A 309 -7.68 13.69 17.06
CA ASN A 309 -8.95 13.25 16.48
C ASN A 309 -10.08 14.21 16.91
N PRO A 310 -10.02 15.49 16.49
CA PRO A 310 -10.91 16.52 17.00
C PRO A 310 -12.37 16.09 16.81
N SER A 311 -13.15 16.14 17.90
CA SER A 311 -14.54 15.65 17.98
C SER A 311 -14.76 14.13 17.87
N ASN A 312 -13.69 13.33 18.00
CA ASN A 312 -13.76 11.87 17.90
C ASN A 312 -14.46 11.42 16.60
N VAL A 313 -14.17 12.11 15.49
CA VAL A 313 -14.84 11.92 14.19
C VAL A 313 -14.22 10.82 13.35
N GLN A 314 -13.00 10.37 13.66
CA GLN A 314 -12.45 9.18 13.03
C GLN A 314 -13.30 7.95 13.34
N ASP A 315 -13.58 7.16 12.32
CA ASP A 315 -14.25 5.86 12.41
C ASP A 315 -13.19 4.75 12.28
N PRO A 316 -13.03 3.86 13.27
CA PRO A 316 -12.07 2.75 13.20
C PRO A 316 -12.37 1.74 12.09
N ASN A 317 -13.60 1.73 11.54
CA ASN A 317 -14.01 0.83 10.45
C ASN A 317 -14.01 1.51 9.07
N SER A 318 -13.41 2.70 8.96
CA SER A 318 -13.35 3.47 7.73
C SER A 318 -11.94 4.01 7.49
N LEU A 319 -11.61 4.22 6.22
CA LEU A 319 -10.51 5.07 5.84
C LEU A 319 -10.89 6.52 6.17
N ASN A 320 -10.15 7.13 7.11
CA ASN A 320 -10.41 8.50 7.57
C ASN A 320 -9.61 9.50 6.74
N ILE A 321 -10.32 10.39 6.05
CA ILE A 321 -9.73 11.34 5.10
C ILE A 321 -10.05 12.76 5.55
N TYR A 322 -9.04 13.49 5.99
CA TYR A 322 -9.18 14.89 6.35
C TYR A 322 -9.14 15.76 5.10
N ILE A 323 -10.13 16.64 4.96
CA ILE A 323 -10.19 17.64 3.90
C ILE A 323 -9.92 18.99 4.56
N THR A 324 -8.78 19.58 4.23
CA THR A 324 -8.38 20.89 4.72
C THR A 324 -8.08 21.84 3.56
N ARG A 325 -7.81 23.11 3.86
CA ARG A 325 -7.60 24.14 2.83
C ARG A 325 -6.20 24.05 2.24
N ASP A 326 -5.18 24.16 3.09
CA ASP A 326 -3.79 24.28 2.64
C ASP A 326 -2.80 23.86 3.74
N TYR A 327 -1.50 24.05 3.49
CA TYR A 327 -0.42 23.91 4.44
C TYR A 327 0.58 25.07 4.30
N LEU A 328 1.42 25.24 5.33
CA LEU A 328 2.49 26.21 5.30
C LEU A 328 3.66 25.70 4.43
N VAL A 329 3.89 26.39 3.30
CA VAL A 329 5.01 26.09 2.41
C VAL A 329 6.34 26.39 3.11
N SER A 330 7.26 25.44 3.04
CA SER A 330 8.62 25.56 3.57
C SER A 330 9.64 24.79 2.71
N SER A 331 10.92 24.86 3.04
CA SER A 331 11.96 24.06 2.39
C SER A 331 11.74 22.55 2.53
N SER A 332 11.10 22.13 3.61
CA SER A 332 10.81 20.71 3.89
C SER A 332 9.41 20.30 3.45
N ALA A 333 8.61 21.25 2.99
CA ALA A 333 7.24 21.10 2.50
C ALA A 333 7.05 22.05 1.30
N PRO A 334 7.65 21.74 0.14
CA PRO A 334 7.58 22.62 -1.02
C PRO A 334 6.16 22.74 -1.54
N ALA A 335 5.86 23.85 -2.22
CA ALA A 335 4.54 24.09 -2.82
C ALA A 335 4.15 22.98 -3.82
N GLY A 336 2.84 22.72 -3.93
CA GLY A 336 2.27 21.75 -4.88
C GLY A 336 1.95 20.36 -4.32
N ILE A 337 2.17 20.10 -3.03
CA ILE A 337 1.69 18.88 -2.36
C ILE A 337 0.15 18.83 -2.37
N LEU A 338 -0.41 17.77 -2.92
CA LEU A 338 -1.86 17.61 -3.11
C LEU A 338 -2.52 16.90 -1.92
N GLY A 339 -1.86 15.90 -1.37
CA GLY A 339 -2.30 15.13 -0.22
C GLY A 339 -1.13 14.39 0.41
N ILE A 340 -1.40 13.79 1.57
CA ILE A 340 -0.45 12.97 2.33
C ILE A 340 -1.20 11.83 3.01
N SER A 341 -0.82 10.59 2.72
CA SER A 341 -1.11 9.45 3.59
C SER A 341 -0.24 9.48 4.84
N SER A 342 -0.84 9.22 6.01
CA SER A 342 -0.07 9.19 7.25
C SER A 342 0.96 8.06 7.33
N GLY A 343 0.79 6.98 6.56
CA GLY A 343 1.78 5.90 6.45
C GLY A 343 1.56 5.01 5.24
N ILE A 344 2.51 4.12 5.00
CA ILE A 344 2.49 3.12 3.92
C ILE A 344 2.72 1.72 4.49
N PRO A 345 1.65 1.02 4.94
CA PRO A 345 0.28 1.49 5.07
C PRO A 345 0.05 2.32 6.33
N GLY A 346 -1.09 3.01 6.39
CA GLY A 346 -1.60 3.54 7.66
C GLY A 346 -2.09 2.42 8.58
N ILE A 347 -2.52 2.77 9.79
CA ILE A 347 -3.08 1.82 10.76
C ILE A 347 -4.56 2.12 11.03
N PRO A 348 -5.47 1.13 10.98
CA PRO A 348 -6.90 1.31 11.29
C PRO A 348 -7.14 1.37 12.82
N VAL A 349 -6.38 2.22 13.49
CA VAL A 349 -6.49 2.53 14.92
C VAL A 349 -6.54 4.04 15.03
N THR A 350 -7.66 4.56 15.54
CA THR A 350 -7.89 6.00 15.66
C THR A 350 -6.99 6.65 16.73
N GLY A 351 -6.78 7.95 16.61
CA GLY A 351 -5.99 8.73 17.58
C GLY A 351 -4.50 8.40 17.57
N THR A 352 -3.95 8.07 16.41
CA THR A 352 -2.50 7.88 16.20
C THR A 352 -2.02 8.79 15.09
N PRO A 353 -0.74 9.18 15.04
CA PRO A 353 -0.20 9.91 13.89
C PRO A 353 -0.31 9.16 12.56
N LYS A 354 -0.64 7.86 12.58
CA LYS A 354 -0.74 6.97 11.42
C LYS A 354 -2.19 6.56 11.10
N SER A 355 -3.19 7.26 11.65
CA SER A 355 -4.59 6.84 11.65
C SER A 355 -5.46 7.38 10.50
N GLY A 356 -4.90 8.16 9.57
CA GLY A 356 -5.68 8.75 8.48
C GLY A 356 -4.85 9.22 7.30
N MET A 357 -5.44 10.07 6.47
CA MET A 357 -4.75 10.79 5.41
C MET A 357 -5.36 12.19 5.26
N VAL A 358 -4.69 13.09 4.55
CA VAL A 358 -5.16 14.46 4.31
C VAL A 358 -5.08 14.82 2.84
N VAL A 359 -5.99 15.68 2.39
CA VAL A 359 -5.91 16.36 1.08
C VAL A 359 -6.07 17.87 1.26
N PHE A 360 -5.29 18.62 0.48
CA PHE A 360 -5.26 20.08 0.48
C PHE A 360 -6.10 20.60 -0.68
N ILE A 361 -7.32 21.03 -0.40
CA ILE A 361 -8.32 21.24 -1.44
C ILE A 361 -7.95 22.39 -2.40
N GLU A 362 -7.24 23.41 -1.93
CA GLU A 362 -6.90 24.57 -2.76
C GLU A 362 -5.90 24.25 -3.87
N ASN A 363 -5.03 23.25 -3.67
CA ASN A 363 -4.10 22.79 -4.69
C ASN A 363 -4.77 22.02 -5.85
N HIS A 364 -6.08 21.79 -5.76
CA HIS A 364 -6.88 21.12 -6.79
C HIS A 364 -7.71 22.07 -7.64
N ARG A 365 -7.62 23.40 -7.44
CA ARG A 365 -8.29 24.37 -8.31
C ARG A 365 -7.51 24.50 -9.62
N THR A 366 -8.05 23.95 -10.70
CA THR A 366 -7.32 23.78 -11.97
C THR A 366 -7.45 24.96 -12.92
N ALA A 367 -8.47 25.81 -12.75
CA ALA A 367 -8.74 26.93 -13.64
C ALA A 367 -9.31 28.16 -12.92
N SER A 368 -9.05 29.35 -13.49
CA SER A 368 -9.67 30.59 -13.03
C SER A 368 -11.19 30.56 -13.19
N GLY A 369 -11.93 30.95 -12.15
CA GLY A 369 -13.39 30.96 -12.16
C GLY A 369 -14.05 29.70 -11.61
N CYS A 370 -13.28 28.67 -11.23
CA CYS A 370 -13.77 27.45 -10.60
C CYS A 370 -14.02 27.59 -9.08
N GLY A 371 -14.59 28.73 -8.68
CA GLY A 371 -14.76 29.12 -7.28
C GLY A 371 -13.59 29.93 -6.74
N ALA A 372 -13.80 30.52 -5.56
CA ALA A 372 -12.77 31.23 -4.81
C ALA A 372 -12.23 30.35 -3.67
N VAL A 373 -11.07 30.72 -3.13
CA VAL A 373 -10.48 30.08 -1.95
C VAL A 373 -11.51 29.96 -0.83
N GLY A 374 -11.63 28.78 -0.24
CA GLY A 374 -12.60 28.48 0.82
C GLY A 374 -14.06 28.33 0.36
N GLN A 375 -14.34 28.34 -0.95
CA GLN A 375 -15.63 27.93 -1.53
C GLN A 375 -15.58 26.48 -2.01
N ASP A 376 -16.74 25.91 -2.32
CA ASP A 376 -16.81 24.57 -2.90
C ASP A 376 -16.02 24.46 -4.24
N LEU A 377 -15.51 23.26 -4.54
CA LEU A 377 -14.96 22.95 -5.87
C LEU A 377 -16.13 22.78 -6.85
N ILE A 378 -16.49 23.86 -7.55
CA ILE A 378 -17.66 23.87 -8.44
C ILE A 378 -17.38 23.31 -9.84
N CYS A 379 -16.11 23.20 -10.23
CA CYS A 379 -15.72 22.61 -11.51
C CYS A 379 -15.55 21.10 -11.41
N GLU A 380 -16.09 20.38 -12.40
CA GLU A 380 -15.98 18.92 -12.48
C GLU A 380 -14.51 18.47 -12.51
N SER A 381 -13.66 19.17 -13.27
CA SER A 381 -12.23 18.86 -13.38
C SER A 381 -11.48 18.94 -12.04
N ASP A 382 -11.85 19.89 -11.17
CA ASP A 382 -11.24 20.05 -9.84
C ASP A 382 -11.64 18.89 -8.93
N GLN A 383 -12.92 18.49 -8.96
CA GLN A 383 -13.42 17.34 -8.20
C GLN A 383 -12.84 16.01 -8.71
N VAL A 384 -12.69 15.84 -10.02
CA VAL A 384 -12.04 14.67 -10.62
C VAL A 384 -10.56 14.62 -10.24
N PHE A 385 -9.87 15.76 -10.24
CA PHE A 385 -8.47 15.82 -9.83
C PHE A 385 -8.32 15.48 -8.34
N LEU A 386 -9.18 16.04 -7.48
CA LEU A 386 -9.25 15.68 -6.06
C LEU A 386 -9.53 14.19 -5.85
N ALA A 387 -10.42 13.59 -6.64
CA ALA A 387 -10.73 12.15 -6.55
C ALA A 387 -9.50 11.28 -6.83
N LYS A 388 -8.71 11.64 -7.85
CA LYS A 388 -7.45 10.94 -8.18
C LYS A 388 -6.45 11.05 -7.04
N THR A 389 -6.26 12.25 -6.47
CA THR A 389 -5.40 12.44 -5.29
C THR A 389 -5.88 11.62 -4.11
N ILE A 390 -7.19 11.66 -3.80
CA ILE A 390 -7.76 10.85 -2.71
C ILE A 390 -7.49 9.36 -2.94
N ALA A 391 -7.69 8.85 -4.17
CA ALA A 391 -7.45 7.46 -4.49
C ALA A 391 -5.96 7.08 -4.43
N HIS A 392 -5.06 7.99 -4.82
CA HIS A 392 -3.61 7.81 -4.72
C HIS A 392 -3.16 7.68 -3.26
N GLU A 393 -3.50 8.66 -2.42
CA GLU A 393 -3.16 8.64 -1.00
C GLU A 393 -3.86 7.51 -0.24
N ALA A 394 -5.09 7.17 -0.61
CA ALA A 394 -5.76 5.98 -0.09
C ALA A 394 -5.04 4.69 -0.54
N GLY A 395 -4.47 4.66 -1.74
CA GLY A 395 -3.58 3.60 -2.19
C GLY A 395 -2.38 3.43 -1.27
N HIS A 396 -1.71 4.53 -0.92
CA HIS A 396 -0.63 4.55 0.08
C HIS A 396 -1.09 4.03 1.43
N TYR A 397 -2.20 4.58 1.96
CA TYR A 397 -2.74 4.15 3.25
C TYR A 397 -3.04 2.65 3.27
N LEU A 398 -3.49 2.07 2.15
CA LEU A 398 -3.81 0.66 2.02
C LEU A 398 -2.60 -0.23 1.67
N GLY A 399 -1.42 0.37 1.45
CA GLY A 399 -0.13 -0.32 1.35
C GLY A 399 0.57 -0.29 0.00
N LEU A 400 0.12 0.55 -0.95
CA LEU A 400 0.83 0.74 -2.23
C LEU A 400 1.94 1.78 -2.11
N TYR A 401 3.00 1.59 -2.88
CA TYR A 401 4.10 2.56 -3.03
C TYR A 401 3.97 3.29 -4.36
N HIS A 402 4.76 4.35 -4.54
CA HIS A 402 4.91 4.92 -5.86
C HIS A 402 5.55 3.91 -6.79
N VAL A 403 5.04 3.79 -8.03
CA VAL A 403 5.66 2.90 -9.04
C VAL A 403 7.14 3.24 -9.26
N VAL A 404 7.47 4.52 -9.12
CA VAL A 404 8.84 5.04 -9.05
C VAL A 404 8.83 6.33 -8.23
N GLU A 405 9.84 6.51 -7.39
CA GLU A 405 10.07 7.78 -6.71
C GLU A 405 10.61 8.85 -7.66
N LYS A 406 10.34 10.11 -7.34
CA LYS A 406 10.76 11.27 -8.14
C LYS A 406 12.26 11.30 -8.43
N ASP A 407 13.07 11.10 -7.39
CA ASP A 407 14.49 11.39 -7.42
C ASP A 407 15.31 10.17 -7.82
N VAL A 408 16.22 10.36 -8.78
CA VAL A 408 17.20 9.34 -9.19
C VAL A 408 18.51 9.61 -8.45
N ILE A 409 18.89 8.72 -7.54
CA ILE A 409 20.08 8.90 -6.69
C ILE A 409 21.22 8.07 -7.25
N LYS A 410 22.25 8.73 -7.81
CA LYS A 410 23.44 8.07 -8.39
C LYS A 410 23.08 7.02 -9.47
N GLY A 411 22.08 7.32 -10.30
CA GLY A 411 21.57 6.41 -11.33
C GLY A 411 20.76 5.22 -10.80
N GLN A 412 20.38 5.24 -9.52
CA GLN A 412 19.52 4.23 -8.91
C GLN A 412 18.10 4.78 -8.76
N TYR A 413 17.14 3.92 -9.09
CA TYR A 413 15.71 4.20 -8.99
C TYR A 413 15.16 3.48 -7.76
N SER A 414 14.29 4.17 -7.02
CA SER A 414 13.44 3.52 -6.01
C SER A 414 12.13 3.17 -6.69
N LEU A 415 11.96 1.89 -7.01
CA LEU A 415 10.77 1.34 -7.67
C LEU A 415 9.87 0.66 -6.65
N ASP A 416 8.58 0.57 -6.93
CA ASP A 416 7.73 -0.31 -6.13
C ASP A 416 8.16 -1.78 -6.28
N PRO A 417 7.81 -2.63 -5.32
CA PRO A 417 8.19 -4.04 -5.35
C PRO A 417 7.24 -4.96 -6.14
N LEU A 418 6.33 -4.42 -6.96
CA LEU A 418 5.25 -5.18 -7.61
C LEU A 418 5.66 -5.56 -9.05
N PRO A 419 5.89 -6.84 -9.38
CA PRO A 419 6.33 -7.23 -10.72
C PRO A 419 5.37 -6.90 -11.88
N GLU A 420 4.08 -6.64 -11.60
CA GLU A 420 3.12 -6.22 -12.63
C GLU A 420 3.17 -4.74 -12.98
N THR A 421 3.76 -3.88 -12.14
CA THR A 421 3.77 -2.44 -12.38
C THR A 421 4.83 -2.09 -13.42
N PRO A 422 4.47 -1.38 -14.49
CA PRO A 422 5.48 -0.90 -15.43
C PRO A 422 6.44 0.08 -14.75
N GLU A 423 7.73 -0.11 -15.00
CA GLU A 423 8.77 0.78 -14.54
C GLU A 423 8.82 2.06 -15.40
N CYS A 424 9.13 3.19 -14.78
CA CYS A 424 9.54 4.38 -15.51
C CYS A 424 10.94 4.81 -15.13
N LYS A 425 11.76 5.10 -16.15
CA LYS A 425 13.11 5.62 -16.00
C LYS A 425 13.19 7.06 -16.49
N ASP A 426 14.06 7.84 -15.85
CA ASP A 426 14.47 9.16 -16.32
C ASP A 426 15.13 9.02 -17.71
N GLN A 427 14.44 9.49 -18.75
CA GLN A 427 14.84 9.35 -20.15
C GLN A 427 15.78 10.49 -20.57
N ASN A 428 15.68 11.64 -19.92
CA ASN A 428 16.43 12.83 -20.29
C ASN A 428 17.71 13.05 -19.45
N GLY A 429 17.88 12.29 -18.37
CA GLY A 429 19.10 12.24 -17.54
C GLY A 429 19.25 13.42 -16.58
N ASN A 430 18.15 14.10 -16.20
CA ASN A 430 18.17 15.22 -15.26
C ASN A 430 18.07 14.79 -13.78
N ASN A 431 18.07 13.49 -13.50
CA ASN A 431 17.88 12.85 -12.21
C ASN A 431 16.48 13.01 -11.60
N ILE A 432 15.47 13.29 -12.42
CA ILE A 432 14.07 13.41 -12.01
C ILE A 432 13.21 12.59 -12.98
N VAL A 433 12.43 11.64 -12.48
CA VAL A 433 11.51 10.87 -13.31
C VAL A 433 10.23 11.67 -13.53
N GLY A 434 10.09 12.29 -14.70
CA GLY A 434 8.95 13.13 -15.04
C GLY A 434 7.77 12.36 -15.62
N LEU A 435 6.54 12.78 -15.29
CA LEU A 435 5.31 12.16 -15.78
C LEU A 435 5.25 11.98 -17.31
N GLY A 436 5.74 12.97 -18.07
CA GLY A 436 5.74 12.91 -19.54
C GLY A 436 6.67 11.86 -20.14
N GLU A 437 7.69 11.42 -19.39
CA GLU A 437 8.65 10.39 -19.82
C GLU A 437 8.07 8.98 -19.66
N CYS A 438 6.97 8.86 -18.92
CA CYS A 438 6.36 7.61 -18.48
C CYS A 438 5.02 7.33 -19.19
N LEU A 439 4.79 7.96 -20.35
CA LEU A 439 3.57 7.79 -21.14
C LEU A 439 3.78 6.88 -22.37
N GLY A 440 4.90 6.17 -22.43
CA GLY A 440 5.21 5.19 -23.48
C GLY A 440 4.40 3.89 -23.37
N GLU A 441 4.76 2.93 -24.21
CA GLU A 441 4.08 1.64 -24.32
C GLU A 441 4.93 0.46 -23.80
N GLY A 442 6.23 0.65 -23.61
CA GLY A 442 7.14 -0.38 -23.11
C GLY A 442 7.11 -0.49 -21.58
N PHE A 443 7.75 -1.53 -21.04
CA PHE A 443 7.77 -1.76 -19.60
C PHE A 443 8.63 -0.75 -18.82
N TYR A 444 9.61 -0.09 -19.45
CA TYR A 444 10.60 0.77 -18.77
C TYR A 444 10.41 2.28 -19.02
N ASP A 445 9.42 2.63 -19.84
CA ASP A 445 9.07 3.99 -20.27
C ASP A 445 7.56 4.24 -20.15
N SER A 446 6.87 3.46 -19.31
CA SER A 446 5.45 3.62 -19.01
C SER A 446 5.19 3.67 -17.51
N GLY A 447 3.92 3.66 -17.08
CA GLY A 447 3.54 3.78 -15.66
C GLY A 447 3.05 5.16 -15.24
N GLY A 448 3.20 6.19 -16.09
CA GLY A 448 2.65 7.53 -15.84
C GLY A 448 1.11 7.57 -15.78
N LEU A 449 0.43 6.57 -16.34
CA LEU A 449 -1.03 6.39 -16.23
C LEU A 449 -1.46 5.59 -15.00
N ASN A 450 -0.50 4.97 -14.28
CA ASN A 450 -0.78 4.30 -13.03
C ASN A 450 -1.22 5.33 -11.98
N LEU A 451 -2.23 4.97 -11.19
CA LEU A 451 -2.73 5.83 -10.11
C LEU A 451 -1.61 6.19 -9.12
N MET A 452 -0.67 5.26 -8.89
CA MET A 452 0.44 5.41 -7.93
C MET A 452 1.68 6.08 -8.54
N PHE A 453 1.58 6.75 -9.69
CA PHE A 453 2.69 7.58 -10.15
C PHE A 453 2.80 8.85 -9.28
N TRP A 454 4.01 9.19 -8.81
CA TRP A 454 4.22 10.22 -7.78
C TRP A 454 3.75 11.63 -8.18
N ALA A 455 3.74 11.93 -9.47
CA ALA A 455 3.29 13.23 -9.99
C ALA A 455 1.86 13.15 -10.54
N GLY A 456 1.03 14.12 -10.17
CA GLY A 456 -0.34 14.25 -10.64
C GLY A 456 -0.56 15.50 -11.51
N ASN A 457 -1.49 15.45 -12.46
CA ASN A 457 -2.06 16.67 -13.06
C ASN A 457 -3.51 16.46 -13.52
N PRO A 458 -4.31 17.53 -13.69
CA PRO A 458 -5.73 17.40 -13.98
C PRO A 458 -6.05 16.91 -15.41
N LYS A 459 -5.08 16.95 -16.34
CA LYS A 459 -5.29 16.58 -17.75
C LYS A 459 -5.07 15.10 -18.02
N ILE A 460 -4.16 14.46 -17.28
CA ILE A 460 -3.80 13.05 -17.50
C ILE A 460 -4.74 12.15 -16.69
N ASN A 461 -5.19 11.06 -17.31
CA ASN A 461 -6.08 10.11 -16.66
C ASN A 461 -5.29 9.02 -15.91
N GLN A 462 -4.77 9.40 -14.74
CA GLN A 462 -4.00 8.53 -13.86
C GLN A 462 -4.94 7.73 -12.94
N THR A 463 -5.54 6.68 -13.49
CA THR A 463 -6.54 5.86 -12.77
C THR A 463 -6.25 4.35 -12.84
N GLN A 464 -5.19 3.95 -13.54
CA GLN A 464 -4.89 2.54 -13.75
C GLN A 464 -4.32 1.93 -12.46
N LEU A 465 -4.83 0.77 -12.07
CA LEU A 465 -4.22 -0.09 -11.06
C LEU A 465 -4.11 -1.50 -11.63
N THR A 466 -2.98 -2.17 -11.40
CA THR A 466 -2.76 -3.56 -11.82
C THR A 466 -3.54 -4.54 -10.93
N GLY A 467 -3.68 -5.78 -11.40
CA GLY A 467 -4.26 -6.87 -10.63
C GLY A 467 -3.56 -7.08 -9.28
N GLU A 468 -2.23 -7.03 -9.30
CA GLU A 468 -1.40 -7.16 -8.10
C GLU A 468 -1.55 -5.96 -7.15
N GLN A 469 -1.63 -4.73 -7.66
CA GLN A 469 -1.96 -3.57 -6.82
C GLN A 469 -3.35 -3.75 -6.18
N GLY A 470 -4.35 -4.17 -6.97
CA GLY A 470 -5.68 -4.50 -6.45
C GLY A 470 -5.63 -5.57 -5.36
N TRP A 471 -4.78 -6.57 -5.50
CA TRP A 471 -4.59 -7.61 -4.51
C TRP A 471 -3.99 -7.12 -3.18
N VAL A 472 -3.01 -6.21 -3.22
CA VAL A 472 -2.48 -5.54 -2.01
C VAL A 472 -3.59 -4.76 -1.32
N LEU A 473 -4.31 -3.90 -2.04
CA LEU A 473 -5.42 -3.10 -1.52
C LEU A 473 -6.48 -3.98 -0.84
N ARG A 474 -6.85 -5.08 -1.49
CA ARG A 474 -7.84 -6.04 -0.99
C ARG A 474 -7.38 -6.80 0.25
N SER A 475 -6.08 -6.86 0.54
CA SER A 475 -5.56 -7.55 1.71
C SER A 475 -5.61 -6.69 2.98
N HIS A 476 -5.85 -5.38 2.84
CA HIS A 476 -5.89 -4.46 3.97
C HIS A 476 -7.09 -4.74 4.93
N PRO A 477 -6.92 -4.62 6.27
CA PRO A 477 -7.97 -4.86 7.27
C PRO A 477 -9.28 -4.09 7.07
N LEU A 478 -9.22 -2.89 6.47
CA LEU A 478 -10.41 -2.07 6.18
C LEU A 478 -11.21 -2.54 4.96
N VAL A 479 -10.68 -3.49 4.19
CA VAL A 479 -11.27 -3.95 2.92
C VAL A 479 -11.82 -5.37 3.08
N TYR A 480 -13.15 -5.50 3.04
CA TYR A 480 -13.87 -6.68 3.53
C TYR A 480 -14.76 -7.38 2.49
#